data_AF-A0A2E1NTT4-F1
#
_entry.id   AF-A0A2E1NTT4-F1
#
_cell.length_a   1.000
_cell.length_b   1.000
_cell.length_c   1.000
_cell.angle_alpha   90.00
_cell.angle_beta   90.00
_cell.angle_gamma   90.00
#
_symmetry.space_group_name_H-M   'P 1'
#
loop_
_entity.id
_entity.type
_entity.pdbx_description
1 polymer ?
#
loop_
_entity_poly.entity_id
_entity_poly.type
_entity_poly.pdbx_seq_one_letter_code
_entity_poly.pdbx_strand_id
1 'polypeptide(L)'
;MLDTYSDEEQIDRLKQWWQENGVSLLTSIVIALAAIFGWRSWQDNQQTNIDAASVAYQNLLESVASLENNADDIQIASAIFNAESLKKQNDQSAYAHFAAFFKARQAVLDEDYVTAEEELNWVLAHKPSSQLKAIAQLRLAKVLVAKGDSAAALALLVEGDDEVMNYTKAELKGDILLHDKDFLAAVEAFEQAQSLASTLQIQVSQTLELKLNYAKSFL
;
A
#
# COMPACT_ATOMS: atom_id res chain seq x y z
N MET A 1 -20.20 -33.37 58.54
CA MET A 1 -19.04 -34.27 58.62
C MET A 1 -18.06 -33.80 57.56
N LEU A 2 -16.83 -33.47 57.93
CA LEU A 2 -15.77 -33.21 56.96
C LEU A 2 -15.26 -34.60 56.57
N ASP A 3 -15.51 -35.03 55.33
CA ASP A 3 -15.01 -36.29 54.79
C ASP A 3 -13.50 -36.17 54.58
N THR A 4 -12.73 -36.44 55.62
CA THR A 4 -11.28 -36.63 55.53
C THR A 4 -11.01 -38.06 55.11
N TYR A 5 -10.82 -38.28 53.81
CA TYR A 5 -10.38 -39.57 53.25
C TYR A 5 -8.96 -39.91 53.73
N SER A 6 -8.70 -41.18 54.04
CA SER A 6 -7.35 -41.63 54.43
C SER A 6 -6.39 -41.50 53.23
N ASP A 7 -5.11 -41.28 53.51
CA ASP A 7 -4.09 -41.06 52.48
C ASP A 7 -3.99 -42.24 51.47
N GLU A 8 -4.30 -43.47 51.90
CA GLU A 8 -4.29 -44.66 51.02
C GLU A 8 -5.44 -44.63 49.99
N GLU A 9 -6.65 -44.26 50.40
CA GLU A 9 -7.82 -44.21 49.51
C GLU A 9 -7.74 -43.08 48.48
N GLN A 10 -6.99 -42.03 48.77
CA GLN A 10 -6.72 -40.94 47.82
C GLN A 10 -5.73 -41.38 46.75
N ILE A 11 -4.70 -42.16 47.13
CA ILE A 11 -3.69 -42.67 46.20
C ILE A 11 -4.29 -43.66 45.21
N ASP A 12 -5.14 -44.59 45.67
CA ASP A 12 -5.72 -45.60 44.79
C ASP A 12 -6.74 -45.01 43.81
N ARG A 13 -7.50 -43.99 44.21
CA ARG A 13 -8.37 -43.24 43.29
C ARG A 13 -7.59 -42.47 42.24
N LEU A 14 -6.45 -41.87 42.61
CA LEU A 14 -5.58 -41.19 41.65
C LEU A 14 -4.96 -42.16 40.64
N LYS A 15 -4.51 -43.34 41.09
CA LYS A 15 -4.00 -44.39 40.20
C LYS A 15 -5.06 -44.85 39.20
N GLN A 16 -6.29 -45.08 39.67
CA GLN A 16 -7.37 -45.52 38.80
C GLN A 16 -7.76 -44.45 37.78
N TRP A 17 -7.88 -43.19 38.21
CA TRP A 17 -8.14 -42.08 37.30
C TRP A 17 -7.03 -41.92 36.25
N TRP A 18 -5.77 -42.09 36.64
CA TRP A 18 -4.62 -42.02 35.73
C TRP A 18 -4.61 -43.17 34.71
N GLN A 19 -4.95 -44.39 35.13
CA GLN A 19 -5.08 -45.53 34.22
C GLN A 19 -6.20 -45.31 33.20
N GLU A 20 -7.31 -44.69 33.60
CA GLU A 20 -8.46 -44.43 32.75
C GLU A 20 -8.26 -43.21 31.82
N ASN A 21 -7.61 -42.13 32.29
CA ASN A 21 -7.59 -40.83 31.61
C ASN A 21 -6.20 -40.32 31.22
N GLY A 22 -5.12 -40.92 31.75
CA GLY A 22 -3.75 -40.42 31.59
C GLY A 22 -3.30 -40.29 30.14
N VAL A 23 -3.69 -41.25 29.27
CA VAL A 23 -3.38 -41.18 27.83
C VAL A 23 -4.10 -40.03 27.15
N SER A 24 -5.39 -39.80 27.47
CA SER A 24 -6.18 -38.71 26.90
C SER A 24 -5.67 -37.33 27.35
N LEU A 25 -5.31 -37.20 28.64
CA LEU A 25 -4.70 -35.98 29.18
C LEU A 25 -3.33 -35.70 28.53
N LEU A 26 -2.46 -36.71 28.40
CA LEU A 26 -1.17 -36.53 27.74
C LEU A 26 -1.35 -36.14 26.27
N THR A 27 -2.31 -36.75 25.57
CA THR A 27 -2.60 -36.44 24.17
C THR A 27 -3.09 -35.00 24.01
N SER A 28 -3.99 -34.53 24.88
CA SER A 28 -4.49 -33.15 24.83
C SER A 28 -3.40 -32.12 25.13
N ILE A 29 -2.51 -32.41 26.08
CA ILE A 29 -1.34 -31.57 26.38
C ILE A 29 -0.42 -31.48 25.16
N VAL A 30 -0.11 -32.60 24.50
CA VAL A 30 0.74 -32.60 23.31
C VAL A 30 0.12 -31.79 22.17
N ILE A 31 -1.18 -31.93 21.93
CA ILE A 31 -1.91 -31.14 20.92
C ILE A 31 -1.87 -29.65 21.25
N ALA A 32 -2.11 -29.28 22.52
CA ALA A 32 -2.06 -27.89 22.96
C ALA A 32 -0.67 -27.29 22.78
N LEU A 33 0.39 -28.02 23.15
CA LEU A 33 1.77 -27.58 22.94
C LEU A 33 2.09 -27.44 21.46
N ALA A 34 1.72 -28.40 20.62
CA ALA A 34 1.92 -28.32 19.17
C ALA A 34 1.23 -27.09 18.56
N ALA A 35 0.00 -26.80 18.99
CA ALA A 35 -0.73 -25.60 18.54
C ALA A 35 -0.03 -24.30 18.97
N ILE A 36 0.43 -24.22 20.23
CA ILE A 36 1.13 -23.04 20.76
C ILE A 36 2.47 -22.83 20.04
N PHE A 37 3.29 -23.88 19.91
CA PHE A 37 4.59 -23.78 19.24
C PHE A 37 4.44 -23.53 17.74
N GLY A 38 3.45 -24.16 17.10
CA GLY A 38 3.12 -23.90 15.70
C GLY A 38 2.72 -22.45 15.46
N TRP A 39 1.80 -21.92 16.28
CA TRP A 39 1.39 -20.52 16.19
C TRP A 39 2.54 -19.55 16.49
N ARG A 40 3.33 -19.81 17.53
CA ARG A 40 4.46 -18.96 17.91
C ARG A 40 5.55 -18.95 16.84
N SER A 41 5.90 -20.10 16.27
CA SER A 41 6.88 -20.19 15.19
C SER A 41 6.41 -19.46 13.93
N TRP A 42 5.11 -19.53 13.61
CA TRP A 42 4.54 -18.77 12.50
C TRP A 42 4.61 -17.25 12.76
N GLN A 43 4.24 -16.81 13.96
CA GLN A 43 4.29 -15.40 14.36
C GLN A 43 5.73 -14.85 14.35
N ASP A 44 6.69 -15.61 14.85
CA ASP A 44 8.11 -15.21 14.94
C ASP A 44 8.73 -15.04 13.55
N ASN A 45 8.40 -15.94 12.62
CA ASN A 45 8.81 -15.83 11.22
C ASN A 45 8.21 -14.58 10.56
N GLN A 46 6.94 -14.27 10.83
CA GLN A 46 6.30 -13.04 10.32
C GLN A 46 6.93 -11.77 10.89
N GLN A 47 7.25 -11.75 12.18
CA GLN A 47 7.88 -10.59 12.82
C GLN A 47 9.30 -10.36 12.28
N THR A 48 10.10 -11.42 12.16
CA THR A 48 11.46 -11.35 11.60
C THR A 48 11.47 -10.79 10.17
N ASN A 49 10.48 -11.20 9.35
CA ASN A 49 10.33 -10.67 7.99
C ASN A 49 9.98 -9.18 7.96
N ILE A 50 9.10 -8.72 8.86
CA ILE A 50 8.72 -7.30 8.97
C ILE A 50 9.91 -6.44 9.40
N ASP A 51 10.69 -6.91 10.39
CA ASP A 51 11.86 -6.18 10.88
C ASP A 51 12.94 -6.07 9.79
N ALA A 52 13.19 -7.15 9.04
CA ALA A 52 14.10 -7.15 7.89
C ALA A 52 13.61 -6.21 6.77
N ALA A 53 12.31 -6.21 6.46
CA ALA A 53 11.71 -5.32 5.47
C ALA A 53 11.86 -3.84 5.86
N SER A 54 11.70 -3.52 7.16
CA SER A 54 11.88 -2.17 7.68
C SER A 54 13.31 -1.67 7.51
N VAL A 55 14.31 -2.50 7.84
CA VAL A 55 15.74 -2.17 7.63
C VAL A 55 16.04 -1.98 6.14
N ALA A 56 15.57 -2.88 5.28
CA ALA A 56 15.76 -2.76 3.84
C ALA A 56 15.10 -1.49 3.28
N TYR A 57 13.94 -1.10 3.81
CA TYR A 57 13.27 0.15 3.44
C TYR A 57 14.02 1.39 3.94
N GLN A 58 14.56 1.37 5.16
CA GLN A 58 15.41 2.46 5.66
C GLN A 58 16.65 2.66 4.77
N ASN A 59 17.31 1.57 4.38
CA ASN A 59 18.44 1.63 3.44
C ASN A 59 18.03 2.19 2.07
N LEU A 60 16.82 1.85 1.59
CA LEU A 60 16.28 2.42 0.37
C LEU A 60 16.04 3.93 0.53
N LEU A 61 15.45 4.38 1.63
CA LEU A 61 15.24 5.81 1.90
C LEU A 61 16.56 6.59 1.96
N GLU A 62 17.59 6.04 2.60
CA GLU A 62 18.91 6.65 2.63
C GLU A 62 19.53 6.72 1.23
N SER A 63 19.38 5.65 0.44
CA SER A 63 19.80 5.64 -0.97
C SER A 63 19.07 6.72 -1.77
N VAL A 64 17.75 6.84 -1.62
CA VAL A 64 16.93 7.85 -2.31
C VAL A 64 17.32 9.27 -1.90
N ALA A 65 17.52 9.52 -0.61
CA ALA A 65 17.93 10.84 -0.11
C ALA A 65 19.30 11.25 -0.67
N SER A 66 20.20 10.29 -0.91
CA SER A 66 21.49 10.57 -1.55
C SER A 66 21.36 11.01 -3.02
N LEU A 67 20.23 10.70 -3.68
CA LEU A 67 20.00 11.06 -5.09
C LEU A 67 19.71 12.55 -5.31
N GLU A 68 19.30 13.28 -4.27
CA GLU A 68 18.92 14.69 -4.37
C GLU A 68 20.11 15.63 -4.67
N ASN A 69 21.36 15.13 -4.60
CA ASN A 69 22.59 15.91 -4.75
C ASN A 69 23.36 15.60 -6.07
N ASN A 70 22.68 15.58 -7.22
CA ASN A 70 23.25 15.19 -8.52
C ASN A 70 23.83 13.77 -8.50
N ALA A 71 22.99 12.78 -8.17
CA ALA A 71 23.42 11.39 -8.22
C ALA A 71 23.89 10.98 -9.61
N ASP A 72 24.89 10.11 -9.63
CA ASP A 72 25.33 9.44 -10.85
C ASP A 72 24.45 8.22 -11.17
N ASP A 73 24.55 7.73 -12.40
CA ASP A 73 23.78 6.58 -12.89
C ASP A 73 24.00 5.32 -12.03
N ILE A 74 25.17 5.19 -11.39
CA ILE A 74 25.51 4.04 -10.53
C ILE A 74 24.69 4.09 -9.23
N GLN A 75 24.57 5.26 -8.62
CA GLN A 75 23.75 5.46 -7.42
C GLN A 75 22.27 5.22 -7.71
N ILE A 76 21.77 5.71 -8.85
CA ILE A 76 20.40 5.46 -9.29
C ILE A 76 20.16 3.96 -9.51
N ALA A 77 21.04 3.28 -10.26
CA ALA A 77 20.93 1.85 -10.51
C ALA A 77 20.97 1.02 -9.21
N SER A 78 21.82 1.39 -8.25
CA SER A 78 21.90 0.76 -6.94
C SER A 78 20.59 0.91 -6.16
N ALA A 79 20.00 2.11 -6.14
CA ALA A 79 18.72 2.36 -5.49
C ALA A 79 17.58 1.56 -6.14
N ILE A 80 17.54 1.48 -7.48
CA ILE A 80 16.57 0.65 -8.21
C ILE A 80 16.74 -0.83 -7.86
N PHE A 81 17.98 -1.33 -7.80
CA PHE A 81 18.27 -2.71 -7.43
C PHE A 81 17.79 -3.03 -6.00
N ASN A 82 18.06 -2.14 -5.05
CA ASN A 82 17.62 -2.29 -3.67
C ASN A 82 16.09 -2.29 -3.56
N ALA A 83 15.42 -1.40 -4.31
CA ALA A 83 13.96 -1.36 -4.39
C ALA A 83 13.38 -2.67 -4.98
N GLU A 84 13.98 -3.19 -6.04
CA GLU A 84 13.56 -4.46 -6.65
C GLU A 84 13.73 -5.65 -5.68
N SER A 85 14.84 -5.68 -4.93
CA SER A 85 15.08 -6.68 -3.89
C SER A 85 14.01 -6.60 -2.78
N LEU A 86 13.70 -5.39 -2.31
CA LEU A 86 12.67 -5.15 -1.29
C LEU A 86 11.29 -5.60 -1.79
N LYS A 87 10.96 -5.30 -3.06
CA LYS A 87 9.70 -5.69 -3.70
C LYS A 87 9.54 -7.21 -3.80
N LYS A 88 10.60 -7.94 -4.17
CA LYS A 88 10.59 -9.41 -4.30
C LYS A 88 10.54 -10.15 -2.96
N GLN A 89 11.21 -9.63 -1.94
CA GLN A 89 11.34 -10.31 -0.65
C GLN A 89 10.14 -10.06 0.27
N ASN A 90 9.37 -8.99 0.04
CA ASN A 90 8.32 -8.53 0.95
C ASN A 90 7.05 -8.09 0.19
N ASP A 91 6.67 -8.83 -0.85
CA ASP A 91 5.63 -8.50 -1.83
C ASP A 91 4.24 -8.14 -1.24
N GLN A 92 3.93 -8.61 -0.03
CA GLN A 92 2.69 -8.28 0.69
C GLN A 92 2.80 -7.10 1.66
N SER A 93 3.97 -6.48 1.79
CA SER A 93 4.20 -5.36 2.71
C SER A 93 3.98 -4.00 2.05
N ALA A 94 3.61 -3.00 2.84
CA ALA A 94 3.58 -1.61 2.38
C ALA A 94 4.97 -1.14 1.89
N TYR A 95 6.06 -1.71 2.43
CA TYR A 95 7.42 -1.43 2.00
C TYR A 95 7.67 -1.84 0.53
N ALA A 96 7.09 -2.96 0.08
CA ALA A 96 7.17 -3.35 -1.33
C ALA A 96 6.36 -2.41 -2.23
N HIS A 97 5.20 -1.91 -1.77
CA HIS A 97 4.46 -0.87 -2.51
C HIS A 97 5.26 0.42 -2.62
N PHE A 98 5.92 0.87 -1.54
CA PHE A 98 6.78 2.05 -1.59
C PHE A 98 8.00 1.86 -2.49
N ALA A 99 8.59 0.66 -2.51
CA ALA A 99 9.67 0.32 -3.43
C ALA A 99 9.22 0.41 -4.90
N ALA A 100 8.05 -0.16 -5.24
CA ALA A 100 7.47 -0.06 -6.58
C ALA A 100 7.14 1.40 -6.94
N PHE A 101 6.62 2.20 -6.01
CA PHE A 101 6.40 3.63 -6.23
C PHE A 101 7.69 4.40 -6.50
N PHE A 102 8.78 4.07 -5.81
CA PHE A 102 10.07 4.66 -6.08
C PHE A 102 10.56 4.30 -7.50
N LYS A 103 10.49 3.02 -7.88
CA LYS A 103 10.85 2.58 -9.24
C LYS A 103 10.02 3.28 -10.30
N ALA A 104 8.71 3.40 -10.10
CA ALA A 104 7.82 4.12 -11.00
C ALA A 104 8.21 5.60 -11.14
N ARG A 105 8.54 6.28 -10.03
CA ARG A 105 9.03 7.66 -10.05
C ARG A 105 10.32 7.79 -10.85
N GLN A 106 11.28 6.89 -10.61
CA GLN A 106 12.55 6.92 -11.34
C GLN A 106 12.34 6.68 -12.83
N ALA A 107 11.52 5.71 -13.20
CA ALA A 107 11.17 5.45 -14.60
C ALA A 107 10.52 6.67 -15.28
N VAL A 108 9.66 7.42 -14.58
CA VAL A 108 9.11 8.70 -15.11
C VAL A 108 10.21 9.74 -15.33
N LEU A 109 11.20 9.85 -14.42
CA LEU A 109 12.33 10.77 -14.59
C LEU A 109 13.20 10.41 -15.79
N ASP A 110 13.31 9.11 -16.08
CA ASP A 110 14.05 8.56 -17.21
C ASP A 110 13.21 8.53 -18.51
N GLU A 111 11.99 9.12 -18.48
CA GLU A 111 10.99 9.08 -19.56
C GLU A 111 10.57 7.66 -20.01
N ASP A 112 10.89 6.64 -19.22
CA ASP A 112 10.44 5.27 -19.39
C ASP A 112 9.04 5.07 -18.80
N TYR A 113 8.05 5.61 -19.50
CA TYR A 113 6.65 5.51 -19.09
C TYR A 113 6.11 4.07 -19.14
N VAL A 114 6.74 3.16 -19.88
CA VAL A 114 6.37 1.74 -19.91
C VAL A 114 6.67 1.10 -18.57
N THR A 115 7.92 1.23 -18.10
CA THR A 115 8.31 0.71 -16.78
C THR A 115 7.53 1.41 -15.66
N ALA A 116 7.26 2.71 -15.77
CA ALA A 116 6.46 3.41 -14.78
C ALA A 116 5.04 2.84 -14.66
N GLU A 117 4.39 2.54 -15.78
CA GLU A 117 3.08 1.90 -15.80
C GLU A 117 3.14 0.48 -15.20
N GLU A 118 4.13 -0.33 -15.57
CA GLU A 118 4.31 -1.68 -15.05
C GLU A 118 4.40 -1.70 -13.53
N GLU A 119 5.22 -0.80 -12.95
CA GLU A 119 5.40 -0.69 -11.51
C GLU A 119 4.13 -0.22 -10.77
N LEU A 120 3.37 0.70 -11.35
CA LEU A 120 2.11 1.18 -10.75
C LEU A 120 1.01 0.12 -10.84
N ASN A 121 0.91 -0.59 -11.95
CA ASN A 121 0.02 -1.74 -12.08
C ASN A 121 0.40 -2.87 -11.12
N TRP A 122 1.71 -3.08 -10.90
CA TRP A 122 2.18 -4.01 -9.89
C TRP A 122 1.65 -3.63 -8.51
N VAL A 123 1.74 -2.35 -8.10
CA VAL A 123 1.14 -1.90 -6.82
C VAL A 123 -0.35 -2.23 -6.75
N LEU A 124 -1.11 -1.92 -7.80
CA LEU A 124 -2.56 -2.17 -7.83
C LEU A 124 -2.91 -3.66 -7.73
N ALA A 125 -2.07 -4.55 -8.26
CA ALA A 125 -2.27 -5.99 -8.20
C ALA A 125 -1.92 -6.62 -6.83
N HIS A 126 -1.13 -5.95 -5.99
CA HIS A 126 -0.56 -6.52 -4.77
C HIS A 126 -1.27 -6.04 -3.49
N LYS A 127 -2.61 -5.97 -3.52
CA LYS A 127 -3.48 -5.66 -2.37
C LYS A 127 -3.03 -4.42 -1.55
N PRO A 128 -2.88 -3.25 -2.20
CA PRO A 128 -2.54 -2.02 -1.49
C PRO A 128 -3.66 -1.61 -0.52
N SER A 129 -3.33 -0.82 0.50
CA SER A 129 -4.35 -0.12 1.28
C SER A 129 -5.18 0.79 0.37
N SER A 130 -6.37 1.20 0.80
CA SER A 130 -7.22 2.12 0.01
C SER A 130 -6.49 3.41 -0.36
N GLN A 131 -5.68 3.95 0.55
CA GLN A 131 -4.88 5.15 0.31
C GLN A 131 -3.79 4.91 -0.74
N LEU A 132 -3.03 3.82 -0.63
CA LEU A 132 -1.99 3.50 -1.61
C LEU A 132 -2.58 3.16 -2.99
N LYS A 133 -3.73 2.48 -3.03
CA LYS A 133 -4.48 2.23 -4.27
C LYS A 133 -4.81 3.54 -4.97
N ALA A 134 -5.37 4.50 -4.24
CA ALA A 134 -5.78 5.78 -4.80
C ALA A 134 -4.58 6.58 -5.33
N ILE A 135 -3.46 6.60 -4.60
CA ILE A 135 -2.21 7.21 -5.04
C ILE A 135 -1.69 6.54 -6.32
N ALA A 136 -1.73 5.20 -6.41
CA ALA A 136 -1.31 4.46 -7.59
C ALA A 136 -2.18 4.80 -8.81
N GLN A 137 -3.51 4.89 -8.64
CA GLN A 137 -4.43 5.27 -9.72
C GLN A 137 -4.15 6.68 -10.24
N LEU A 138 -3.97 7.66 -9.35
CA LEU A 138 -3.64 9.04 -9.75
C LEU A 138 -2.31 9.13 -10.49
N ARG A 139 -1.29 8.43 -10.02
CA ARG A 139 0.03 8.39 -10.68
C ARG A 139 -0.04 7.67 -12.02
N LEU A 140 -0.79 6.57 -12.10
CA LEU A 140 -0.97 5.81 -13.33
C LEU A 140 -1.72 6.62 -14.38
N ALA A 141 -2.76 7.36 -13.99
CA ALA A 141 -3.43 8.30 -14.89
C ALA A 141 -2.45 9.31 -15.51
N LYS A 142 -1.55 9.90 -14.71
CA LYS A 142 -0.52 10.81 -15.22
C LYS A 142 0.45 10.14 -16.19
N VAL A 143 0.87 8.91 -15.89
CA VAL A 143 1.75 8.11 -16.78
C VAL A 143 1.04 7.79 -18.09
N LEU A 144 -0.23 7.40 -18.04
CA LEU A 144 -1.03 7.10 -19.24
C LEU A 144 -1.19 8.34 -20.13
N VAL A 145 -1.41 9.52 -19.55
CA VAL A 145 -1.45 10.79 -20.30
C VAL A 145 -0.10 11.07 -20.97
N ALA A 146 1.01 10.87 -20.27
CA ALA A 146 2.35 11.02 -20.84
C ALA A 146 2.61 10.02 -21.99
N LYS A 147 1.97 8.84 -21.95
CA LYS A 147 1.97 7.86 -23.05
C LYS A 147 0.98 8.18 -24.18
N GLY A 148 0.17 9.24 -24.05
CA GLY A 148 -0.86 9.63 -25.02
C GLY A 148 -2.17 8.85 -24.90
N ASP A 149 -2.40 8.14 -23.80
CA ASP A 149 -3.65 7.38 -23.53
C ASP A 149 -4.51 8.09 -22.46
N SER A 150 -5.00 9.27 -22.81
CA SER A 150 -5.90 10.05 -21.95
C SER A 150 -7.21 9.30 -21.65
N ALA A 151 -7.69 8.46 -22.57
CA ALA A 151 -8.91 7.68 -22.37
C ALA A 151 -8.75 6.66 -21.23
N ALA A 152 -7.65 5.89 -21.23
CA ALA A 152 -7.35 4.98 -20.13
C ALA A 152 -7.09 5.75 -18.81
N ALA A 153 -6.44 6.91 -18.88
CA ALA A 153 -6.21 7.75 -17.71
C ALA A 153 -7.52 8.20 -17.06
N LEU A 154 -8.47 8.71 -17.85
CA LEU A 154 -9.79 9.13 -17.36
C LEU A 154 -10.58 7.96 -16.76
N ALA A 155 -10.45 6.75 -17.31
CA ALA A 155 -11.11 5.56 -16.79
C ALA A 155 -10.62 5.15 -15.37
N LEU A 156 -9.44 5.61 -14.95
CA LEU A 156 -8.93 5.40 -13.59
C LEU A 156 -9.49 6.39 -12.56
N LEU A 157 -10.05 7.53 -13.01
CA LEU A 157 -10.47 8.65 -12.17
C LEU A 157 -11.96 8.61 -11.81
N VAL A 158 -12.51 7.41 -11.62
CA VAL A 158 -13.90 7.23 -11.19
C VAL A 158 -14.05 7.62 -9.72
N GLU A 159 -15.08 8.40 -9.40
CA GLU A 159 -15.42 8.77 -8.04
C GLU A 159 -15.73 7.56 -7.16
N GLY A 160 -15.43 7.66 -5.87
CA GLY A 160 -15.75 6.65 -4.88
C GLY A 160 -16.21 7.29 -3.57
N ASP A 161 -16.15 6.53 -2.47
CA ASP A 161 -16.66 6.97 -1.18
C ASP A 161 -15.75 7.98 -0.46
N ASP A 162 -14.50 8.15 -0.92
CA ASP A 162 -13.55 9.10 -0.34
C ASP A 162 -13.66 10.46 -1.03
N GLU A 163 -14.38 11.39 -0.41
CA GLU A 163 -14.61 12.73 -0.94
C GLU A 163 -13.32 13.54 -1.15
N VAL A 164 -12.31 13.38 -0.28
CA VAL A 164 -11.01 14.05 -0.42
C VAL A 164 -10.29 13.52 -1.66
N MET A 165 -10.40 12.21 -1.91
CA MET A 165 -9.87 11.62 -3.13
C MET A 165 -10.66 12.05 -4.37
N ASN A 166 -11.98 12.22 -4.26
CA ASN A 166 -12.80 12.72 -5.36
C ASN A 166 -12.39 14.15 -5.75
N TYR A 167 -12.07 15.02 -4.79
CA TYR A 167 -11.49 16.34 -5.06
C TYR A 167 -10.24 16.22 -5.94
N THR A 168 -9.30 15.35 -5.54
CA THR A 168 -8.02 15.15 -6.23
C THR A 168 -8.22 14.55 -7.63
N LYS A 169 -9.16 13.62 -7.78
CA LYS A 169 -9.53 13.02 -9.07
C LYS A 169 -10.17 14.03 -10.01
N ALA A 170 -11.06 14.89 -9.52
CA ALA A 170 -11.71 15.93 -10.31
C ALA A 170 -10.69 16.96 -10.82
N GLU A 171 -9.75 17.38 -9.96
CA GLU A 171 -8.65 18.28 -10.38
C GLU A 171 -7.79 17.62 -11.47
N LEU A 172 -7.38 16.37 -11.29
CA LEU A 172 -6.59 15.66 -12.30
C LEU A 172 -7.38 15.41 -13.60
N LYS A 173 -8.68 15.12 -13.51
CA LYS A 173 -9.55 14.99 -14.69
C LYS A 173 -9.58 16.28 -15.48
N GLY A 174 -9.69 17.43 -14.81
CA GLY A 174 -9.60 18.74 -15.46
C GLY A 174 -8.25 18.96 -16.14
N ASP A 175 -7.14 18.58 -15.51
CA ASP A 175 -5.80 18.67 -16.10
C ASP A 175 -5.67 17.84 -17.39
N ILE A 176 -6.23 16.63 -17.40
CA ILE A 176 -6.21 15.74 -18.57
C ILE A 176 -7.05 16.31 -19.72
N LEU A 177 -8.27 16.77 -19.41
CA LEU A 177 -9.16 17.35 -20.42
C LEU A 177 -8.59 18.66 -20.99
N LEU A 178 -7.91 19.45 -20.15
CA LEU A 178 -7.20 20.64 -20.59
C LEU A 178 -6.03 20.30 -21.51
N HIS A 179 -5.24 19.28 -21.19
CA HIS A 179 -4.18 18.76 -22.05
C HIS A 179 -4.72 18.33 -23.42
N ASP A 180 -5.88 17.68 -23.44
CA ASP A 180 -6.56 17.21 -24.65
C ASP A 180 -7.31 18.34 -25.40
N LYS A 181 -7.27 19.58 -24.87
CA LYS A 181 -7.96 20.77 -25.40
C LYS A 181 -9.49 20.67 -25.41
N ASP A 182 -10.06 19.77 -24.60
CA ASP A 182 -11.48 19.75 -24.30
C ASP A 182 -11.78 20.78 -23.20
N PHE A 183 -11.75 22.06 -23.58
CA PHE A 183 -11.83 23.16 -22.62
C PHE A 183 -13.15 23.20 -21.87
N LEU A 184 -14.27 22.82 -22.50
CA LEU A 184 -15.57 22.78 -21.84
C LEU A 184 -15.58 21.72 -20.75
N ALA A 185 -15.19 20.48 -21.07
CA ALA A 185 -15.15 19.41 -20.09
C ALA A 185 -14.10 19.66 -18.99
N ALA A 186 -12.98 20.32 -19.32
CA ALA A 186 -11.98 20.74 -18.34
C ALA A 186 -12.55 21.74 -17.33
N VAL A 187 -13.31 22.74 -17.80
CA VAL A 187 -14.01 23.70 -16.93
C VAL A 187 -14.98 22.98 -15.99
N GLU A 188 -15.81 22.07 -16.51
CA GLU A 188 -16.75 21.30 -15.71
C GLU A 188 -16.05 20.48 -14.61
N ALA A 189 -14.93 19.82 -14.94
CA ALA A 189 -14.15 19.05 -13.98
C ALA A 189 -13.47 19.92 -12.91
N PHE A 190 -12.93 21.08 -13.29
CA PHE A 190 -12.34 22.02 -12.33
C PHE A 190 -13.38 22.68 -11.42
N GLU A 191 -14.58 22.99 -11.94
CA GLU A 191 -15.69 23.49 -11.12
C GLU A 191 -16.19 22.43 -10.13
N GLN A 192 -16.24 21.16 -10.56
CA GLN A 192 -16.51 20.04 -9.66
C GLN A 192 -15.46 19.96 -8.54
N ALA A 193 -14.17 20.09 -8.87
CA ALA A 193 -13.11 20.12 -7.86
C ALA A 193 -13.29 21.29 -6.88
N GLN A 194 -13.63 22.50 -7.35
CA GLN A 194 -13.92 23.64 -6.45
C GLN A 194 -15.13 23.42 -5.54
N SER A 195 -16.18 22.78 -6.07
CA SER A 195 -17.37 22.44 -5.29
C SER A 195 -17.03 21.45 -4.17
N LEU A 196 -16.26 20.40 -4.48
CA LEU A 196 -15.81 19.43 -3.49
C LEU A 196 -14.91 20.07 -2.43
N ALA A 197 -13.97 20.92 -2.84
CA ALA A 197 -13.11 21.66 -1.92
C ALA A 197 -13.93 22.53 -0.95
N SER A 198 -14.96 23.21 -1.46
CA SER A 198 -15.86 24.05 -0.65
C SER A 198 -16.64 23.22 0.37
N THR A 199 -17.22 22.09 -0.04
CA THR A 199 -17.94 21.17 0.85
C THR A 199 -17.03 20.61 1.95
N LEU A 200 -15.80 20.26 1.59
CA LEU A 200 -14.80 19.69 2.49
C LEU A 200 -14.05 20.73 3.32
N GLN A 201 -14.33 22.03 3.14
CA GLN A 201 -13.59 23.14 3.75
C GLN A 201 -12.08 23.08 3.45
N ILE A 202 -11.70 22.54 2.29
CA ILE A 202 -10.34 22.52 1.77
C ILE A 202 -10.09 23.87 1.10
N GLN A 203 -8.96 24.51 1.44
CA GLN A 203 -8.54 25.71 0.75
C GLN A 203 -8.21 25.37 -0.72
N VAL A 204 -8.98 25.93 -1.65
CA VAL A 204 -8.73 25.83 -3.08
C VAL A 204 -7.32 26.36 -3.38
N SER A 205 -6.53 25.57 -4.12
CA SER A 205 -5.19 25.98 -4.51
C SER A 205 -5.26 27.12 -5.54
N GLN A 206 -4.36 28.10 -5.44
CA GLN A 206 -4.23 29.15 -6.47
C GLN A 206 -4.00 28.54 -7.86
N THR A 207 -3.35 27.38 -7.92
CA THR A 207 -3.14 26.65 -9.18
C THR A 207 -4.45 26.15 -9.80
N LEU A 208 -5.41 25.67 -9.01
CA LEU A 208 -6.71 25.23 -9.53
C LEU A 208 -7.50 26.42 -10.09
N GLU A 209 -7.50 27.57 -9.41
CA GLU A 209 -8.14 28.79 -9.92
C GLU A 209 -7.52 29.26 -11.24
N LEU A 210 -6.18 29.26 -11.34
CA LEU A 210 -5.48 29.63 -12.57
C LEU A 210 -5.80 28.69 -13.73
N LYS A 211 -5.82 27.38 -13.49
CA LYS A 211 -6.19 26.37 -14.50
C LYS A 211 -7.63 26.54 -14.98
N LEU A 212 -8.57 26.76 -14.06
CA LEU A 212 -9.98 27.01 -14.39
C LEU A 212 -10.12 28.27 -15.27
N ASN A 213 -9.50 29.38 -14.86
CA ASN A 213 -9.56 30.63 -15.61
C ASN A 213 -8.90 30.50 -16.99
N TYR A 214 -7.78 29.77 -17.07
CA TYR A 214 -7.13 29.47 -18.33
C TYR A 214 -8.06 28.67 -19.26
N ALA A 215 -8.69 27.59 -18.77
CA ALA A 215 -9.63 26.81 -19.56
C ALA A 215 -10.82 27.66 -20.05
N LYS A 216 -11.38 28.52 -19.17
CA LYS A 216 -12.47 29.46 -19.52
C LYS A 216 -12.09 30.46 -20.61
N SER A 217 -10.81 30.81 -20.75
CA SER A 217 -10.37 31.78 -21.75
C SER A 217 -10.49 31.31 -23.20
N PHE A 218 -10.76 30.01 -23.42
CA PHE A 218 -10.96 29.41 -24.74
C PHE A 218 -12.44 29.18 -25.11
N LEU A 219 -13.38 29.55 -24.23
CA LEU A 219 -14.83 29.46 -24.44
C LEU A 219 -15.43 30.83 -24.76
#